data_AF-A0A947BDV6-F1
#
_entry.id   AF-A0A947BDV6-F1
#
_cell.length_a   1.000
_cell.length_b   1.000
_cell.length_c   1.000
_cell.angle_alpha   90.00
_cell.angle_beta   90.00
_cell.angle_gamma   90.00
#
_symmetry.space_group_name_H-M   'P 1'
#
loop_
_entity.id
_entity.type
_entity.pdbx_description
1 polymer ?
#
loop_
_entity_poly.entity_id
_entity_poly.type
_entity_poly.pdbx_seq_one_letter_code
_entity_poly.pdbx_strand_id
1 'polypeptide(L)'
;MDSAVISSERISVSKRFRERSEAKGIIPQRLLYALFAIQGLSAAFFLGDLWSEVLGLRSTPLPYEYQEYIQILASIGLLTGFVTSTHLLARSFQDVTQLQRQVEVVSGNYQNHLEKLFCDWELSRSEREVTVYVMKGFSNAEVAEFRGTGTATVKTQLNAVYRKSGCTNRQQLISYLVEELLSGVAAT
;
A
#
# COMPACT_ATOMS: atom_id res chain seq x y z
N MET A 1 6.30 -30.72 35.15
CA MET A 1 4.82 -30.68 35.12
C MET A 1 4.30 -29.43 34.39
N ASP A 2 5.18 -28.64 33.76
CA ASP A 2 4.89 -27.29 33.25
C ASP A 2 4.45 -27.23 31.78
N SER A 3 4.73 -28.26 30.97
CA SER A 3 4.44 -28.22 29.54
C SER A 3 2.94 -28.29 29.21
N ALA A 4 2.12 -28.92 30.07
CA ALA A 4 0.68 -29.03 29.89
C ALA A 4 -0.06 -27.74 30.28
N VAL A 5 0.42 -27.04 31.31
CA VAL A 5 -0.16 -25.77 31.80
C VAL A 5 0.09 -24.65 30.78
N ILE A 6 1.29 -24.58 30.22
CA ILE A 6 1.66 -23.58 29.20
C ILE A 6 0.87 -23.77 27.88
N SER A 7 0.49 -25.01 27.55
CA SER A 7 -0.34 -25.30 26.37
C SER A 7 -1.81 -24.87 26.57
N SER A 8 -2.37 -25.17 27.75
CA SER A 8 -3.72 -24.75 28.15
C SER A 8 -3.88 -23.22 28.17
N GLU A 9 -2.86 -22.51 28.65
CA GLU A 9 -2.88 -21.04 28.76
C GLU A 9 -2.85 -20.38 27.36
N ARG A 10 -2.00 -20.88 26.44
CA ARG A 10 -1.93 -20.38 25.06
C ARG A 10 -3.22 -20.59 24.27
N ILE A 11 -3.92 -21.71 24.50
CA ILE A 11 -5.20 -22.01 23.83
C ILE A 11 -6.32 -21.08 24.35
N SER A 12 -6.28 -20.69 25.63
CA SER A 12 -7.27 -19.77 26.21
C SER A 12 -7.08 -18.31 25.76
N VAL A 13 -5.82 -17.87 25.60
CA VAL A 13 -5.48 -16.52 25.16
C VAL A 13 -5.82 -16.32 23.68
N SER A 14 -5.60 -17.32 22.84
CA SER A 14 -5.93 -17.23 21.41
C SER A 14 -7.44 -17.18 21.16
N LYS A 15 -8.25 -17.91 21.95
CA LYS A 15 -9.71 -17.84 21.88
C LYS A 15 -10.25 -16.47 22.29
N ARG A 16 -9.73 -15.88 23.38
CA ARG A 16 -10.16 -14.53 23.84
C ARG A 16 -9.79 -13.41 22.86
N PHE A 17 -8.70 -13.56 22.11
CA PHE A 17 -8.33 -12.58 21.08
C PHE A 17 -9.22 -12.66 19.83
N ARG A 18 -9.72 -13.86 19.50
CA ARG A 18 -10.59 -14.08 18.34
C ARG A 18 -12.00 -13.54 18.57
N GLU A 19 -12.56 -13.70 19.76
CA GLU A 19 -13.89 -13.18 20.11
C GLU A 19 -13.94 -11.65 20.19
N ARG A 20 -12.84 -10.98 20.58
CA ARG A 20 -12.78 -9.50 20.59
C ARG A 20 -12.69 -8.87 19.20
N SER A 21 -12.27 -9.63 18.18
CA SER A 21 -12.14 -9.12 16.81
C SER A 21 -13.46 -9.17 16.03
N GLU A 22 -14.42 -10.00 16.43
CA GLU A 22 -15.72 -10.14 15.75
C GLU A 22 -16.74 -9.08 16.19
N ALA A 23 -16.49 -8.37 17.28
CA ALA A 23 -17.35 -7.28 17.79
C ALA A 23 -17.02 -5.89 17.21
N LYS A 24 -16.18 -5.80 16.17
CA LYS A 24 -15.89 -4.53 15.50
C LYS A 24 -16.88 -4.34 14.36
N GLY A 25 -18.09 -3.88 14.72
CA GLY A 25 -19.24 -3.67 13.85
C GLY A 25 -18.87 -3.23 12.44
N ILE A 26 -18.88 -4.21 11.53
CA ILE A 26 -18.72 -4.01 10.10
C ILE A 26 -20.04 -3.42 9.63
N ILE A 27 -20.09 -2.09 9.54
CA ILE A 27 -21.23 -1.40 8.91
C ILE A 27 -21.37 -1.98 7.50
N PRO A 28 -22.49 -2.63 7.16
CA PRO A 28 -22.62 -3.31 5.87
C PRO A 28 -22.46 -2.29 4.75
N GLN A 29 -21.73 -2.64 3.69
CA GLN A 29 -21.42 -1.74 2.55
C GLN A 29 -22.67 -1.07 1.95
N ARG A 30 -23.82 -1.75 2.00
CA ARG A 30 -25.12 -1.21 1.59
C ARG A 30 -25.61 -0.06 2.47
N LEU A 31 -25.36 -0.10 3.78
CA LEU A 31 -25.69 0.97 4.71
C LEU A 31 -24.84 2.21 4.45
N LEU A 32 -23.56 2.01 4.08
CA LEU A 32 -22.68 3.11 3.73
C LEU A 32 -23.16 3.85 2.47
N TYR A 33 -23.51 3.12 1.41
CA TYR A 33 -24.08 3.72 0.20
C TYR A 33 -25.41 4.42 0.48
N ALA A 34 -26.26 3.85 1.34
CA ALA A 34 -27.52 4.48 1.74
C ALA A 34 -27.28 5.80 2.49
N LEU A 35 -26.34 5.85 3.43
CA LEU A 35 -25.97 7.07 4.16
C LEU A 35 -25.37 8.12 3.23
N PHE A 36 -24.51 7.73 2.29
CA PHE A 36 -23.94 8.63 1.29
C PHE A 36 -25.02 9.21 0.35
N ALA A 37 -25.98 8.38 -0.08
CA ALA A 37 -27.09 8.81 -0.92
C ALA A 37 -28.00 9.82 -0.20
N ILE A 38 -28.33 9.57 1.07
CA ILE A 38 -29.10 10.50 1.90
C ILE A 38 -28.37 11.83 2.04
N GLN A 39 -27.06 11.81 2.30
CA GLN A 39 -26.24 13.02 2.40
C GLN A 39 -26.19 13.81 1.08
N GLY A 40 -25.99 13.13 -0.05
CA GLY A 40 -26.00 13.76 -1.36
C GLY A 40 -27.32 14.45 -1.66
N LEU A 41 -28.44 13.79 -1.31
CA LEU A 41 -29.78 14.36 -1.48
C LEU A 41 -29.99 15.61 -0.62
N SER A 42 -29.59 15.56 0.67
CA SER A 42 -29.67 16.71 1.56
C SER A 42 -28.78 17.88 1.10
N ALA A 43 -27.56 17.59 0.64
CA ALA A 43 -26.64 18.61 0.13
C ALA A 43 -27.17 19.26 -1.16
N ALA A 44 -27.75 18.48 -2.08
CA ALA A 44 -28.35 19.00 -3.31
C ALA A 44 -29.55 19.92 -3.03
N PHE A 45 -30.40 19.54 -2.06
CA PHE A 45 -31.54 20.37 -1.64
C PHE A 45 -31.08 21.70 -1.03
N PHE A 46 -30.09 21.67 -0.14
CA PHE A 46 -29.53 22.89 0.47
C PHE A 46 -28.85 23.81 -0.54
N LEU A 47 -28.08 23.23 -1.47
CA LEU A 47 -27.42 23.98 -2.53
C LEU A 47 -28.47 24.63 -3.45
N GLY A 48 -29.54 23.92 -3.79
CA GLY A 48 -30.66 24.46 -4.56
C GLY A 48 -31.37 25.62 -3.87
N ASP A 49 -31.61 25.53 -2.56
CA ASP A 49 -32.23 26.61 -1.78
C ASP A 49 -31.31 27.84 -1.70
N LEU A 50 -30.00 27.64 -1.46
CA LEU A 50 -28.99 28.72 -1.49
C LEU A 50 -28.90 29.39 -2.86
N TRP A 51 -28.90 28.63 -3.95
CA TRP A 51 -28.87 29.20 -5.30
C TRP A 51 -30.17 29.94 -5.64
N SER A 52 -31.32 29.43 -5.18
CA SER A 52 -32.61 30.11 -5.35
C SER A 52 -32.64 31.46 -4.64
N GLU A 53 -31.96 31.59 -3.51
CA GLU A 53 -31.84 32.83 -2.75
C GLU A 53 -30.83 33.80 -3.39
N VAL A 54 -29.68 33.29 -3.85
CA VAL A 54 -28.65 34.09 -4.55
C VAL A 54 -29.11 34.60 -5.92
N LEU A 55 -29.91 33.81 -6.66
CA LEU A 55 -30.44 34.19 -7.98
C LEU A 55 -31.67 35.12 -7.89
N GLY A 56 -32.19 35.39 -6.69
CA GLY A 56 -33.28 36.34 -6.47
C GLY A 56 -34.61 35.95 -7.14
N LEU A 57 -34.80 34.68 -7.49
CA LEU A 57 -35.97 34.20 -8.25
C LEU A 57 -37.25 34.00 -7.41
N ARG A 58 -37.29 34.43 -6.13
CA ARG A 58 -38.48 34.35 -5.27
C ARG A 58 -39.26 35.67 -5.28
N SER A 59 -40.34 35.72 -6.05
CA SER A 59 -41.31 36.84 -6.06
C SER A 59 -42.46 36.69 -5.06
N THR A 60 -42.41 35.75 -4.10
CA THR A 60 -43.43 35.64 -3.03
C THR A 60 -42.75 35.52 -1.67
N PRO A 61 -43.08 36.39 -0.68
CA PRO A 61 -42.48 36.32 0.64
C PRO A 61 -43.10 35.15 1.40
N LEU A 62 -42.36 34.05 1.51
CA LEU A 62 -42.66 32.99 2.46
C LEU A 62 -42.36 33.50 3.88
N PRO A 63 -43.18 33.18 4.90
CA PRO A 63 -42.99 33.69 6.27
C PRO A 63 -41.62 33.28 6.83
N TYR A 64 -40.89 34.26 7.38
CA TYR A 64 -39.52 34.15 7.88
C TYR A 64 -39.29 32.98 8.86
N GLU A 65 -40.34 32.60 9.62
CA GLU A 65 -40.29 31.48 10.56
C GLU A 65 -39.92 30.15 9.90
N TYR A 66 -40.36 29.87 8.67
CA TYR A 66 -40.08 28.58 8.03
C TYR A 66 -38.66 28.50 7.43
N GLN A 67 -38.05 29.64 7.13
CA GLN A 67 -36.70 29.70 6.55
C GLN A 67 -35.63 29.32 7.59
N GLU A 68 -35.79 29.75 8.84
CA GLU A 68 -34.87 29.40 9.93
C GLU A 68 -34.86 27.89 10.22
N TYR A 69 -36.03 27.23 10.20
CA TYR A 69 -36.11 25.77 10.39
C TYR A 69 -35.39 24.99 9.28
N ILE A 70 -35.52 25.43 8.03
CA ILE A 70 -34.88 24.78 6.88
C ILE A 70 -33.35 24.93 6.97
N GLN A 71 -32.86 26.11 7.38
CA GLN A 71 -31.43 26.37 7.51
C GLN A 71 -30.77 25.63 8.68
N ILE A 72 -31.48 25.46 9.80
CA ILE A 72 -31.03 24.66 10.94
C ILE A 72 -30.95 23.17 10.55
N LEU A 73 -31.97 22.65 9.87
CA LEU A 73 -31.99 21.24 9.41
C LEU A 73 -30.86 20.96 8.41
N ALA A 74 -30.57 21.88 7.50
CA ALA A 74 -29.47 21.74 6.56
C ALA A 74 -28.09 21.74 7.23
N SER A 75 -27.90 22.60 8.25
CA SER A 75 -26.65 22.66 9.02
C SER A 75 -26.38 21.34 9.78
N ILE A 76 -27.44 20.73 10.32
CA ILE A 76 -27.36 19.42 11.00
C ILE A 76 -27.00 18.32 9.99
N GLY A 77 -27.58 18.33 8.79
CA GLY A 77 -27.23 17.40 7.72
C GLY A 77 -25.76 17.51 7.29
N LEU A 78 -25.25 18.74 7.21
CA LEU A 78 -23.86 19.01 6.81
C LEU A 78 -22.84 18.53 7.86
N LEU A 79 -23.12 18.77 9.15
CA LEU A 79 -22.28 18.29 10.25
C LEU A 79 -22.22 16.77 10.30
N THR A 80 -23.36 16.10 10.10
CA THR A 80 -23.43 14.63 10.06
C THR A 80 -22.63 14.07 8.88
N GLY A 81 -22.67 14.77 7.74
CA GLY A 81 -21.91 14.44 6.54
C GLY A 81 -20.40 14.64 6.67
N PHE A 82 -19.98 15.70 7.36
CA PHE A 82 -18.57 15.95 7.68
C PHE A 82 -18.00 14.83 8.56
N VAL A 83 -18.72 14.45 9.62
CA VAL A 83 -18.32 13.35 10.52
C VAL A 83 -18.18 12.03 9.76
N THR A 84 -19.15 11.71 8.90
CA THR A 84 -19.11 10.49 8.08
C THR A 84 -17.95 10.51 7.09
N SER A 85 -17.70 11.65 6.43
CA SER A 85 -16.56 11.86 5.52
C SER A 85 -15.21 11.73 6.24
N THR A 86 -15.05 12.33 7.42
CA THR A 86 -13.84 12.21 8.23
C THR A 86 -13.56 10.76 8.64
N HIS A 87 -14.59 10.01 9.03
CA HIS A 87 -14.44 8.60 9.38
C HIS A 87 -14.12 7.70 8.18
N LEU A 88 -14.67 7.99 7.01
CA LEU A 88 -14.37 7.29 5.77
C LEU A 88 -12.94 7.55 5.31
N LEU A 89 -12.52 8.81 5.33
CA LEU A 89 -11.19 9.21 4.91
C LEU A 89 -10.12 8.63 5.85
N ALA A 90 -10.37 8.65 7.16
CA ALA A 90 -9.47 8.06 8.16
C ALA A 90 -9.29 6.54 7.97
N ARG A 91 -10.31 5.82 7.47
CA ARG A 91 -10.18 4.40 7.10
C ARG A 91 -9.46 4.22 5.77
N SER A 92 -9.74 5.07 4.78
CA SER A 92 -9.11 4.99 3.45
C SER A 92 -7.60 5.21 3.49
N PHE A 93 -7.09 6.02 4.42
CA PHE A 93 -5.64 6.18 4.62
C PHE A 93 -4.96 4.95 5.23
N GLN A 94 -5.69 4.11 5.99
CA GLN A 94 -5.13 2.88 6.57
C GLN A 94 -4.92 1.79 5.50
N ASP A 95 -5.76 1.76 4.48
CA ASP A 95 -5.66 0.80 3.37
C ASP A 95 -4.52 1.14 2.40
N VAL A 96 -4.22 2.44 2.20
CA VAL A 96 -3.09 2.89 1.37
C VAL A 96 -1.75 2.41 1.95
N THR A 97 -1.62 2.32 3.28
CA THR A 97 -0.42 1.76 3.93
C THR A 97 -0.35 0.23 3.84
N GLN A 98 -1.49 -0.46 3.71
CA GLN A 98 -1.50 -1.92 3.58
C GLN A 98 -1.10 -2.40 2.18
N LEU A 99 -1.39 -1.62 1.12
CA LEU A 99 -0.84 -1.86 -0.22
C LEU A 99 0.68 -1.68 -0.25
N GLN A 100 1.23 -0.73 0.52
CA GLN A 100 2.68 -0.58 0.68
C GLN A 100 3.32 -1.71 1.49
N ARG A 101 2.63 -2.27 2.49
CA ARG A 101 3.13 -3.43 3.27
C ARG A 101 3.24 -4.72 2.46
N GLN A 102 2.43 -4.91 1.44
CA GLN A 102 2.60 -6.04 0.51
C GLN A 102 3.87 -5.89 -0.36
N VAL A 103 4.35 -4.66 -0.58
CA VAL A 103 5.64 -4.42 -1.24
C VAL A 103 6.80 -4.55 -0.27
N GLU A 104 6.64 -4.16 1.00
CA GLU A 104 7.71 -4.19 2.01
C GLU A 104 8.00 -5.58 2.58
N VAL A 105 6.98 -6.43 2.79
CA VAL A 105 7.18 -7.83 3.23
C VAL A 105 7.81 -8.67 2.12
N VAL A 106 7.52 -8.37 0.85
CA VAL A 106 8.17 -9.00 -0.32
C VAL A 106 9.60 -8.47 -0.51
N SER A 107 9.83 -7.16 -0.28
CA SER A 107 11.14 -6.53 -0.50
C SER A 107 12.14 -6.76 0.64
N GLY A 108 11.67 -6.92 1.89
CA GLY A 108 12.52 -7.17 3.06
C GLY A 108 13.18 -8.56 3.06
N ASN A 109 12.49 -9.58 2.56
CA ASN A 109 13.05 -10.93 2.42
C ASN A 109 14.00 -11.02 1.20
N TYR A 110 13.64 -10.35 0.11
CA TYR A 110 14.42 -10.27 -1.13
C TYR A 110 15.83 -9.69 -0.93
N GLN A 111 15.96 -8.56 -0.22
CA GLN A 111 17.25 -7.90 -0.03
C GLN A 111 18.23 -8.81 0.72
N ASN A 112 17.74 -9.56 1.72
CA ASN A 112 18.55 -10.50 2.48
C ASN A 112 18.96 -11.73 1.65
N HIS A 113 18.08 -12.25 0.80
CA HIS A 113 18.39 -13.39 -0.06
C HIS A 113 19.44 -13.04 -1.13
N LEU A 114 19.31 -11.87 -1.77
CA LEU A 114 20.34 -11.38 -2.70
C LEU A 114 21.69 -11.15 -2.01
N GLU A 115 21.69 -10.56 -0.82
CA GLU A 115 22.93 -10.32 -0.07
C GLU A 115 23.62 -11.65 0.26
N LYS A 116 22.84 -12.69 0.59
CA LYS A 116 23.35 -14.05 0.80
C LYS A 116 23.99 -14.61 -0.48
N LEU A 117 23.30 -14.55 -1.62
CA LEU A 117 23.87 -14.99 -2.90
C LEU A 117 25.17 -14.27 -3.24
N PHE A 118 25.23 -12.95 -3.02
CA PHE A 118 26.44 -12.16 -3.27
C PHE A 118 27.58 -12.50 -2.31
N CYS A 119 27.27 -12.94 -1.09
CA CYS A 119 28.26 -13.45 -0.15
C CYS A 119 28.72 -14.86 -0.56
N ASP A 120 27.80 -15.75 -0.94
CA ASP A 120 28.08 -17.12 -1.36
C ASP A 120 28.95 -17.16 -2.63
N TRP A 121 28.78 -16.19 -3.54
CA TRP A 121 29.63 -16.01 -4.72
C TRP A 121 30.91 -15.20 -4.44
N GLU A 122 31.13 -14.73 -3.21
CA GLU A 122 32.29 -13.92 -2.83
C GLU A 122 32.49 -12.71 -3.77
N LEU A 123 31.38 -12.01 -4.09
CA LEU A 123 31.43 -10.83 -4.93
C LEU A 123 32.04 -9.65 -4.16
N SER A 124 33.01 -8.98 -4.78
CA SER A 124 33.51 -7.69 -4.32
C SER A 124 32.45 -6.59 -4.46
N ARG A 125 32.61 -5.48 -3.74
CA ARG A 125 31.69 -4.34 -3.81
C ARG A 125 31.42 -3.87 -5.25
N SER A 126 32.48 -3.78 -6.07
CA SER A 126 32.38 -3.38 -7.47
C SER A 126 31.59 -4.38 -8.34
N GLU A 127 31.79 -5.67 -8.09
CA GLU A 127 31.07 -6.73 -8.81
C GLU A 127 29.58 -6.75 -8.44
N ARG A 128 29.26 -6.57 -7.14
CA ARG A 128 27.87 -6.46 -6.67
C ARG A 128 27.13 -5.32 -7.35
N GLU A 129 27.74 -4.14 -7.39
CA GLU A 129 27.17 -2.97 -8.07
C GLU A 129 26.87 -3.25 -9.55
N VAL A 130 27.83 -3.83 -10.27
CA VAL A 130 27.64 -4.20 -11.69
C VAL A 130 26.52 -5.22 -11.87
N THR A 131 26.47 -6.26 -11.02
CA THR A 131 25.42 -7.28 -11.05
C THR A 131 24.03 -6.68 -10.82
N VAL A 132 23.89 -5.75 -9.87
CA VAL A 132 22.62 -5.05 -9.60
C VAL A 132 22.17 -4.24 -10.82
N TYR A 133 23.06 -3.52 -11.50
CA TYR A 133 22.68 -2.80 -12.72
C TYR A 133 22.31 -3.75 -13.87
N VAL A 134 23.02 -4.86 -14.00
CA VAL A 134 22.72 -5.87 -15.02
C VAL A 134 21.35 -6.52 -14.81
N MET A 135 21.03 -6.83 -13.55
CA MET A 135 19.72 -7.34 -13.13
C MET A 135 18.58 -6.35 -13.45
N LYS A 136 18.84 -5.04 -13.33
CA LYS A 136 17.91 -3.97 -13.72
C LYS A 136 17.75 -3.80 -15.24
N GLY A 137 18.52 -4.53 -16.04
CA GLY A 137 18.41 -4.51 -17.51
C GLY A 137 19.36 -3.54 -18.22
N PHE A 138 20.23 -2.82 -17.50
CA PHE A 138 21.12 -1.83 -18.12
C PHE A 138 22.25 -2.46 -18.94
N SER A 139 22.54 -1.91 -20.11
CA SER A 139 23.64 -2.30 -20.98
C SER A 139 25.01 -1.98 -20.36
N ASN A 140 26.07 -2.64 -20.82
CA ASN A 140 27.42 -2.39 -20.30
C ASN A 140 27.89 -0.94 -20.51
N ALA A 141 27.34 -0.25 -21.51
CA ALA A 141 27.62 1.16 -21.77
C ALA A 141 26.97 2.06 -20.71
N GLU A 142 25.68 1.84 -20.41
CA GLU A 142 24.97 2.57 -19.35
C GLU A 142 25.59 2.31 -17.97
N VAL A 143 25.97 1.06 -17.67
CA VAL A 143 26.65 0.73 -16.40
C VAL A 143 28.02 1.41 -16.30
N ALA A 144 28.75 1.51 -17.41
CA ALA A 144 30.02 2.20 -17.45
C ALA A 144 29.84 3.70 -17.16
N GLU A 145 28.82 4.32 -17.76
CA GLU A 145 28.44 5.71 -17.51
C GLU A 145 28.04 5.94 -16.04
N PHE A 146 27.13 5.13 -15.50
CA PHE A 146 26.68 5.25 -14.10
C PHE A 146 27.81 5.10 -13.08
N ARG A 147 28.84 4.32 -13.41
CA ARG A 147 29.98 4.08 -12.51
C ARG A 147 31.18 4.97 -12.79
N GLY A 148 31.15 5.79 -13.85
CA GLY A 148 32.32 6.55 -14.30
C GLY A 148 33.53 5.66 -14.64
N THR A 149 33.28 4.48 -15.20
CA THR A 149 34.33 3.50 -15.57
C THR A 149 34.29 3.17 -17.07
N GLY A 150 35.31 2.48 -17.58
CA GLY A 150 35.29 2.02 -18.97
C GLY A 150 34.37 0.81 -19.20
N THR A 151 33.76 0.72 -20.37
CA THR A 151 32.93 -0.45 -20.79
C THR A 151 33.71 -1.76 -20.76
N ALA A 152 35.00 -1.73 -21.08
CA ALA A 152 35.91 -2.87 -20.95
C ALA A 152 36.07 -3.34 -19.48
N THR A 153 36.10 -2.39 -18.53
CA THR A 153 36.16 -2.68 -17.09
C THR A 153 34.87 -3.36 -16.63
N VAL A 154 33.71 -2.84 -17.05
CA VAL A 154 32.41 -3.48 -16.76
C VAL A 154 32.36 -4.90 -17.32
N LYS A 155 32.78 -5.10 -18.57
CA LYS A 155 32.84 -6.45 -19.18
C LYS A 155 33.75 -7.40 -18.40
N THR A 156 34.89 -6.91 -17.92
CA THR A 156 35.84 -7.69 -17.12
C THR A 156 35.23 -8.10 -15.78
N GLN A 157 34.58 -7.16 -15.08
CA GLN A 157 33.90 -7.43 -13.81
C GLN A 157 32.74 -8.40 -13.99
N LEU A 158 31.98 -8.27 -15.08
CA LEU A 158 30.87 -9.17 -15.38
C LEU A 158 31.35 -10.60 -15.69
N ASN A 159 32.47 -10.74 -16.40
CA ASN A 159 33.10 -12.05 -16.61
C ASN A 159 33.62 -12.67 -15.30
N ALA A 160 34.10 -11.86 -14.36
CA ALA A 160 34.47 -12.34 -13.04
C ALA A 160 33.24 -12.84 -12.26
N VAL A 161 32.12 -12.10 -12.32
CA VAL A 161 30.83 -12.52 -11.74
C VAL A 161 30.39 -13.86 -12.32
N TYR A 162 30.39 -14.02 -13.65
CA TYR A 162 30.04 -15.28 -14.32
C TYR A 162 30.84 -16.47 -13.79
N ARG A 163 32.16 -16.32 -13.68
CA ARG A 163 33.03 -17.37 -13.14
C ARG A 163 32.72 -17.69 -11.68
N LYS A 164 32.40 -16.68 -10.87
CA LYS A 164 32.08 -16.85 -9.44
C LYS A 164 30.70 -17.43 -9.18
N SER A 165 29.72 -17.10 -10.01
CA SER A 165 28.35 -17.59 -9.90
C SER A 165 28.10 -18.92 -10.62
N GLY A 166 29.08 -19.42 -11.39
CA GLY A 166 28.91 -20.59 -12.25
C GLY A 166 28.05 -20.33 -13.49
N CYS A 167 27.70 -19.07 -13.77
CA CYS A 167 26.95 -18.68 -14.95
C CYS A 167 27.90 -18.46 -16.14
N THR A 168 27.42 -18.66 -17.36
CA THR A 168 28.22 -18.52 -18.59
C THR A 168 27.99 -17.18 -19.28
N ASN A 169 26.79 -16.62 -19.13
CA ASN A 169 26.39 -15.39 -19.82
C ASN A 169 25.35 -14.59 -19.00
N ARG A 170 25.03 -13.40 -19.52
CA ARG A 170 24.13 -12.43 -18.89
C ARG A 170 22.73 -13.01 -18.67
N GLN A 171 22.19 -13.67 -19.69
CA GLN A 171 20.85 -14.25 -19.65
C GLN A 171 20.75 -15.33 -18.59
N GLN A 172 21.75 -16.20 -18.50
CA GLN A 172 21.83 -17.24 -17.48
C GLN A 172 21.93 -16.65 -16.08
N LEU A 173 22.76 -15.61 -15.88
CA LEU A 173 22.86 -14.90 -14.60
C LEU A 173 21.52 -14.29 -14.19
N ILE A 174 20.83 -13.61 -15.11
CA ILE A 174 19.52 -13.00 -14.83
C ILE A 174 18.47 -14.08 -14.55
N SER A 175 18.43 -15.16 -15.33
CA SER A 175 17.50 -16.27 -15.12
C SER A 175 17.71 -16.92 -13.75
N TYR A 176 18.96 -17.18 -13.38
CA TYR A 176 19.31 -17.74 -12.08
C TYR A 176 18.88 -16.82 -10.94
N LEU A 177 19.20 -15.52 -11.05
CA LEU A 177 18.78 -14.54 -10.05
C LEU A 177 17.26 -14.53 -9.90
N VAL A 178 16.50 -14.48 -11.01
CA VAL A 178 15.02 -14.48 -11.00
C VAL A 178 14.46 -15.77 -10.39
N GLU A 179 15.03 -16.93 -10.68
CA GLU A 179 14.61 -18.20 -10.08
C GLU A 179 14.84 -18.20 -8.57
N GLU A 180 15.98 -17.68 -8.10
CA GLU A 180 16.26 -17.50 -6.67
C GLU A 180 15.32 -16.47 -6.01
N LEU A 181 14.87 -15.44 -6.76
CA LEU A 181 13.86 -14.52 -6.22
C LEU A 181 12.52 -15.23 -6.01
N LEU A 182 12.11 -16.04 -6.99
CA LEU A 182 10.83 -16.74 -6.95
C LEU A 182 10.85 -17.87 -5.91
N SER A 183 11.97 -18.56 -5.73
CA SER A 183 12.13 -19.60 -4.71
C SER A 183 12.03 -19.01 -3.29
N GLY A 184 12.62 -17.83 -3.07
CA GLY A 184 12.52 -17.12 -1.78
C GLY A 184 11.10 -16.66 -1.43
N VAL A 185 10.26 -16.36 -2.43
CA VAL A 185 8.85 -16.00 -2.24
C VAL A 185 7.98 -17.23 -1.95
N ALA A 186 8.30 -18.40 -2.52
CA ALA A 186 7.55 -19.63 -2.30
C ALA A 186 7.78 -20.26 -0.92
N ALA A 187 8.83 -19.84 -0.20
CA ALA A 187 9.22 -20.39 1.10
C ALA A 187 8.56 -19.71 2.32
N THR A 188 7.64 -18.76 2.12
CA THR A 188 6.89 -18.04 3.18
C THR A 188 5.39 -18.32 3.11
#